data_AF-A0A958CRF2-F1
#
_entry.id   AF-A0A958CRF2-F1
#
_cell.length_a   1.000
_cell.length_b   1.000
_cell.length_c   1.000
_cell.angle_alpha   90.00
_cell.angle_beta   90.00
_cell.angle_gamma   90.00
#
_symmetry.space_group_name_H-M   'P 1'
#
loop_
_entity.id
_entity.type
_entity.pdbx_description
1 polymer ?
#
loop_
_entity_poly.entity_id
_entity_poly.type
_entity_poly.pdbx_seq_one_letter_code
_entity_poly.pdbx_strand_id
1 'polypeptide(L)' 'MTHIITELCLRDGACVEVCPVECIIPGQPESEWPWYFIDPDTCIDCGACVPECPFEAIFP' A
#
# COMPACT_ATOMS: atom_id res chain seq x y z
N MET A 1 -10.90 2.56 -8.89
CA MET A 1 -10.77 1.16 -8.49
C MET A 1 -9.67 1.12 -7.46
N THR A 2 -9.99 0.56 -6.30
CA THR A 2 -9.06 0.49 -5.19
C THR A 2 -7.86 -0.37 -5.57
N HIS A 3 -6.66 0.11 -5.27
CA HIS A 3 -5.45 -0.63 -5.56
C HIS A 3 -5.24 -1.75 -4.52
N ILE A 4 -4.61 -2.84 -4.96
CA ILE A 4 -4.20 -3.98 -4.13
C ILE A 4 -2.68 -4.01 -3.97
N ILE A 5 -2.21 -4.35 -2.77
CA ILE A 5 -0.79 -4.60 -2.49
C ILE A 5 -0.57 -6.12 -2.54
N THR A 6 0.41 -6.54 -3.34
CA THR A 6 0.75 -7.95 -3.56
C THR A 6 1.92 -8.40 -2.66
N GLU A 7 2.27 -9.68 -2.76
CA GLU A 7 3.36 -10.29 -2.00
C GLU A 7 4.76 -9.72 -2.30
N LEU A 8 4.88 -8.90 -3.36
CA LEU A 8 6.11 -8.18 -3.70
C LEU A 8 6.45 -7.05 -2.71
N CYS A 9 5.53 -6.69 -1.82
CA CYS A 9 5.74 -5.63 -0.84
C CYS A 9 6.79 -6.03 0.22
N LEU A 10 7.92 -5.32 0.23
CA LEU A 10 8.98 -5.48 1.23
C LEU A 10 8.91 -4.47 2.38
N ARG A 11 7.73 -3.88 2.61
CA ARG A 11 7.47 -2.91 3.71
C ARG A 11 8.42 -1.69 3.68
N ASP A 12 8.76 -1.21 2.49
CA ASP A 12 9.61 -0.02 2.30
C ASP A 12 9.01 1.26 2.90
N GLY A 13 7.70 1.45 2.75
CA GLY A 13 6.96 2.55 3.38
C GLY A 13 6.83 3.81 2.53
N ALA A 14 7.52 3.93 1.38
CA ALA A 14 7.38 5.09 0.50
C ALA A 14 5.92 5.39 0.13
N CYS A 15 5.13 4.36 -0.21
CA CYS A 15 3.71 4.52 -0.54
C CYS A 15 2.87 5.16 0.57
N VAL A 16 3.25 4.98 1.85
CA VAL A 16 2.54 5.54 3.02
C VAL A 16 2.75 7.05 3.08
N GLU A 17 3.97 7.52 2.84
CA GLU A 17 4.32 8.95 2.94
C GLU A 17 3.59 9.83 1.90
N VAL A 18 3.24 9.24 0.76
CA VAL A 18 2.62 9.96 -0.36
C VAL A 18 1.10 9.88 -0.31
N CYS A 19 0.54 8.97 0.47
CA CYS A 19 -0.90 8.74 0.51
C CYS A 19 -1.61 9.92 1.18
N PRO A 20 -2.43 10.71 0.45
CA PRO A 20 -3.03 11.94 0.97
C PRO A 20 -4.10 11.71 2.05
N VAL A 21 -4.58 10.48 2.16
CA VAL A 21 -5.64 10.05 3.09
C VAL A 21 -5.15 8.98 4.06
N GLU A 22 -3.85 8.70 4.06
CA GLU A 22 -3.20 7.76 5.00
C GLU A 22 -3.88 6.37 5.04
N CYS A 23 -4.44 5.90 3.93
CA CYS A 23 -5.20 4.64 3.87
C CYS A 23 -4.33 3.38 3.82
N ILE A 24 -3.00 3.50 3.93
CA ILE A 24 -2.06 2.38 3.82
C ILE A 24 -1.61 1.95 5.22
N ILE A 25 -1.98 0.73 5.62
CA ILE A 25 -1.84 0.23 6.98
C ILE A 25 -0.89 -0.96 7.00
N PRO A 26 0.08 -1.05 7.93
CA PRO A 26 0.94 -2.21 8.04
C PRO A 26 0.15 -3.43 8.51
N GLY A 27 0.38 -4.58 7.87
CA GLY A 27 -0.09 -5.86 8.35
C GLY A 27 0.45 -6.17 9.75
N GLN A 28 -0.42 -6.65 10.63
CA GLN A 28 -0.08 -7.09 11.98
C GLN A 28 -0.75 -8.43 12.30
N PRO A 29 -0.04 -9.37 12.97
CA PRO A 29 1.38 -9.30 13.34
C PRO A 29 2.29 -9.42 12.11
N GLU A 30 3.47 -8.77 12.15
CA GLU A 30 4.42 -8.76 11.02
C GLU A 30 4.88 -10.16 10.60
N SER A 31 4.90 -11.12 11.53
CA SER A 31 5.23 -12.52 11.27
C SER A 31 4.24 -13.24 10.37
N GLU A 32 2.98 -12.80 10.34
CA GLU A 32 1.92 -13.40 9.51
C GLU A 32 1.62 -12.54 8.29
N TRP A 33 1.74 -11.22 8.45
CA TRP A 33 1.42 -10.23 7.42
C TRP A 33 2.59 -9.28 7.23
N PRO A 34 3.63 -9.67 6.47
CA PRO A 34 4.82 -8.83 6.30
C PRO A 34 4.61 -7.62 5.39
N TRP A 35 3.43 -7.47 4.77
CA TRP A 35 3.14 -6.45 3.76
C TRP A 35 2.26 -5.32 4.32
N TYR A 36 2.13 -4.24 3.55
CA TYR A 36 1.11 -3.21 3.77
C TYR A 36 -0.22 -3.60 3.12
N PHE A 37 -1.32 -3.00 3.60
CA PHE A 37 -2.66 -3.12 3.05
C PHE A 37 -3.24 -1.75 2.73
N ILE A 38 -4.11 -1.68 1.73
CA ILE A 38 -4.86 -0.47 1.38
C ILE A 38 -6.28 -0.65 1.91
N ASP A 39 -6.74 0.30 2.73
CA ASP A 39 -8.14 0.37 3.15
C ASP A 39 -9.01 0.88 2.00
N PRO A 40 -9.91 0.05 1.44
CA PRO A 40 -10.76 0.43 0.32
C PRO A 40 -11.80 1.49 0.67
N ASP A 41 -12.21 1.59 1.93
CA ASP A 41 -13.24 2.54 2.35
C ASP A 41 -12.69 3.97 2.43
N THR A 42 -11.38 4.10 2.70
CA THR A 42 -10.69 5.39 2.83
C THR A 42 -9.97 5.79 1.54
N CYS A 43 -9.62 4.83 0.67
CA CYS A 43 -8.91 5.10 -0.58
C CYS A 43 -9.75 5.95 -1.56
N ILE A 44 -9.13 7.00 -2.10
CA ILE A 44 -9.76 7.94 -3.06
C ILE A 44 -9.32 7.72 -4.51
N ASP A 45 -8.69 6.59 -4.81
CA ASP A 45 -8.22 6.21 -6.16
C ASP A 45 -7.29 7.24 -6.83
N CYS A 46 -6.47 7.96 -6.05
CA CYS A 46 -5.56 8.98 -6.59
C CYS A 46 -4.37 8.39 -7.36
N GLY A 47 -3.99 7.13 -7.11
CA GLY A 47 -2.90 6.43 -7.79
C GLY A 47 -1.49 6.91 -7.45
N ALA A 48 -1.32 7.84 -6.50
CA ALA A 48 -0.03 8.42 -6.16
C ALA A 48 0.96 7.39 -5.59
N CYS A 49 0.47 6.33 -4.93
CA CYS A 49 1.30 5.28 -4.35
C CYS A 49 1.97 4.36 -5.38
N VAL A 50 1.42 4.22 -6.58
CA VAL A 50 1.87 3.27 -7.61
C VAL A 50 3.30 3.55 -8.10
N PRO A 51 3.63 4.76 -8.59
CA PRO A 51 4.99 5.06 -9.06
C PRO A 51 6.04 5.10 -7.96
N GLU A 52 5.61 5.20 -6.70
CA GLU A 52 6.47 5.38 -5.53
C GLU A 52 6.90 4.04 -4.93
N CYS A 53 6.25 2.94 -5.31
CA CYS A 53 6.67 1.62 -4.86
C CYS A 53 7.86 1.14 -5.71
N PRO A 54 9.09 1.03 -5.15
CA PRO A 54 10.27 0.62 -5.91
C PRO A 54 10.22 -0.85 -6.35
N PHE A 55 9.32 -1.64 -5.75
CA PHE A 55 9.12 -3.06 -6.03
C PHE A 55 7.89 -3.32 -6.90
N GLU A 56 7.22 -2.26 -7.39
CA GLU A 56 6.04 -2.36 -8.26
C GLU A 56 4.95 -3.28 -7.68
N ALA A 57 4.78 -3.25 -6.35
CA ALA A 57 3.91 -4.18 -5.64
C ALA A 57 2.41 -3.80 -5.64
N ILE A 58 2.06 -2.65 -6.24
CA ILE A 58 0.72 -2.04 -6.16
C ILE A 58 0.04 -2.09 -7.53
N PHE A 59 -1.13 -2.72 -7.60
CA PHE A 59 -1.92 -2.90 -8.82
C PHE A 59 -3.35 -2.35 -8.67
N PRO A 60 -3.99 -1.89 -9.75
CA PRO A 60 -5.37 -1.38 -9.72
C PRO A 60 -6.45 -2.47 -9.60
#